data_AF-A0A9D8PNM5-F1
#
_entry.id   AF-A0A9D8PNM5-F1
#
_cell.length_a   1.000
_cell.length_b   1.000
_cell.length_c   1.000
_cell.angle_alpha   90.00
_cell.angle_beta   90.00
_cell.angle_gamma   90.00
#
_symmetry.space_group_name_H-M   'P 1'
#
loop_
_entity.id
_entity.type
_entity.pdbx_description
1 polymer ?
#
loop_
_entity_poly.entity_id
_entity_poly.type
_entity_poly.pdbx_seq_one_letter_code
_entity_poly.pdbx_strand_id
1 'polypeptide(L)'
;MKRLSAVIILLFVLLGSISAHAQSAEEWIRQGKNYLKDPDSYYCDKSNYEEAFKCFNNAVIADPNLADAYYWRGKVLVCIAVRNKSNSNPGWREYILMATADFDNAIMIEPDYAEAFCFRGSGYHVLENHAKAFADLERACELGCDWACSIVK
;
A
#
# COMPACT_ATOMS: atom_id res chain seq x y z
N MET A 1 33.88 8.07 -54.09
CA MET A 1 33.75 7.36 -52.80
C MET A 1 33.98 8.36 -51.67
N LYS A 2 32.94 8.76 -50.90
CA LYS A 2 32.97 9.54 -49.63
C LYS A 2 31.68 10.38 -49.42
N ARG A 3 30.46 9.86 -49.64
CA ARG A 3 29.21 10.55 -49.22
C ARG A 3 28.03 9.63 -48.84
N LEU A 4 28.23 8.33 -48.62
CA LEU A 4 27.14 7.43 -48.21
C LEU A 4 27.14 7.05 -46.71
N SER A 5 28.18 7.40 -45.95
CA SER A 5 28.33 6.91 -44.56
C SER A 5 27.71 7.81 -43.48
N ALA A 6 27.29 9.04 -43.81
CA ALA A 6 26.77 9.99 -42.82
C ALA A 6 25.25 9.92 -42.62
N VAL A 7 24.49 9.41 -43.59
CA VAL A 7 23.02 9.35 -43.52
C VAL A 7 22.54 8.13 -42.71
N ILE A 8 23.31 7.04 -42.71
CA ILE A 8 22.94 5.81 -41.99
C ILE A 8 23.16 5.94 -40.47
N ILE A 9 24.12 6.77 -40.04
CA ILE A 9 24.38 6.99 -38.61
C ILE A 9 23.32 7.91 -37.97
N LEU A 10 22.68 8.78 -38.75
CA LEU A 10 21.60 9.64 -38.24
C LEU A 10 20.25 8.92 -38.07
N LEU A 11 20.08 7.74 -38.66
CA LEU A 11 18.84 6.94 -38.56
C LEU A 11 18.80 6.01 -37.33
N PHE A 12 19.92 5.80 -36.65
CA PHE A 12 19.99 4.96 -35.45
C PHE A 12 19.81 5.72 -34.13
N VAL A 13 19.84 7.05 -34.13
CA VAL A 13 19.68 7.86 -32.90
C VAL A 13 18.21 8.22 -32.62
N LEU A 14 17.28 7.89 -33.54
CA LEU A 14 15.84 8.12 -33.36
C LEU A 14 15.03 6.86 -33.00
N LEU A 15 15.71 5.72 -32.77
CA LEU A 15 15.13 4.50 -32.20
C LEU A 15 15.63 4.24 -30.78
N GLY A 16 16.06 5.30 -30.08
CA GLY A 16 15.95 5.35 -28.63
C GLY A 16 14.47 5.49 -28.26
N SER A 17 13.68 4.47 -28.62
CA SER A 17 12.36 4.27 -28.06
C SER A 17 12.57 4.28 -26.56
N ILE A 18 12.19 5.37 -25.90
CA ILE A 18 11.77 5.30 -24.52
C ILE A 18 10.59 4.34 -24.59
N SER A 19 10.89 3.06 -24.51
CA SER A 19 9.91 2.06 -24.18
C SER A 19 9.38 2.54 -22.85
N ALA A 20 8.14 3.02 -22.88
CA ALA A 20 7.33 3.18 -21.70
C ALA A 20 7.19 1.79 -21.09
N HIS A 21 8.25 1.29 -20.44
CA HIS A 21 8.17 0.14 -19.58
C HIS A 21 7.26 0.61 -18.45
N ALA A 22 6.02 0.13 -18.46
CA ALA A 22 5.13 0.31 -17.33
C ALA A 22 5.89 -0.18 -16.09
N GLN A 23 5.97 0.67 -15.07
CA GLN A 23 6.65 0.31 -13.82
C GLN A 23 5.98 -0.92 -13.21
N SER A 24 6.78 -1.83 -12.65
CA SER A 24 6.25 -3.00 -11.94
C SER A 24 5.52 -2.58 -10.67
N ALA A 25 4.66 -3.46 -10.16
CA ALA A 25 3.95 -3.22 -8.90
C ALA A 25 4.93 -3.01 -7.72
N GLU A 26 6.04 -3.76 -7.68
CA GLU A 26 7.10 -3.60 -6.68
C GLU A 26 7.78 -2.23 -6.76
N GLU A 27 8.01 -1.72 -7.97
CA GLU A 27 8.60 -0.40 -8.17
C GLU A 27 7.65 0.72 -7.70
N TRP A 28 6.35 0.58 -7.96
CA TRP A 28 5.34 1.46 -7.41
C TRP A 28 5.29 1.41 -5.89
N ILE A 29 5.37 0.21 -5.28
CA ILE A 29 5.44 0.08 -3.82
C ILE A 29 6.68 0.77 -3.26
N ARG A 30 7.85 0.56 -3.88
CA ARG A 30 9.10 1.20 -3.47
C ARG A 30 9.01 2.72 -3.51
N GLN A 31 8.42 3.28 -4.57
CA GLN A 31 8.18 4.72 -4.66
C GLN A 31 7.18 5.20 -3.60
N GLY A 32 6.09 4.48 -3.38
CA GLY A 32 5.09 4.80 -2.36
C GLY A 32 5.72 4.88 -0.96
N LYS A 33 6.59 3.92 -0.62
CA LYS A 33 7.34 3.89 0.64
C LYS A 33 8.26 5.11 0.81
N ASN A 34 8.83 5.66 -0.26
CA ASN A 34 9.69 6.86 -0.16
C ASN A 34 8.91 8.13 0.27
N TYR A 35 7.58 8.13 0.10
CA TYR A 35 6.72 9.21 0.60
C TYR A 35 6.33 9.03 2.08
N LEU A 36 6.69 7.88 2.67
CA LEU A 36 6.49 7.57 4.08
C LEU A 36 7.80 7.82 4.84
N LYS A 37 7.74 8.62 5.91
CA LYS A 37 8.93 8.89 6.74
C LYS A 37 9.34 7.68 7.58
N ASP A 38 8.36 6.89 8.00
CA ASP A 38 8.55 5.67 8.75
C ASP A 38 7.50 4.66 8.27
N PRO A 39 7.83 3.83 7.27
CA PRO A 39 6.91 2.85 6.72
C PRO A 39 6.63 1.71 7.69
N ASP A 40 7.39 1.57 8.78
CA ASP A 40 7.22 0.50 9.78
C ASP A 40 6.42 0.99 11.00
N SER A 41 6.37 2.31 11.24
CA SER A 41 5.52 2.90 12.27
C SER A 41 4.03 2.61 12.05
N TYR A 42 3.33 2.44 13.17
CA TYR A 42 1.87 2.34 13.25
C TYR A 42 1.18 3.72 13.13
N TYR A 43 1.86 4.78 13.60
CA TYR A 43 1.41 6.16 13.52
C TYR A 43 2.38 6.97 12.67
N CYS A 44 2.01 7.22 11.42
CA CYS A 44 2.81 8.06 10.55
C CYS A 44 2.43 9.52 10.83
N ASP A 45 3.38 10.34 11.29
CA ASP A 45 3.27 11.80 11.29
C ASP A 45 4.21 12.37 10.21
N LYS A 46 3.78 13.45 9.54
CA LYS A 46 4.54 14.19 8.51
C LYS A 46 4.89 13.45 7.20
N SER A 47 4.15 12.40 6.82
CA SER A 47 4.31 11.71 5.51
C SER A 47 3.36 12.26 4.44
N ASN A 48 3.71 12.08 3.16
CA ASN A 48 2.88 12.51 2.02
C ASN A 48 1.95 11.37 1.58
N TYR A 49 0.83 11.19 2.30
CA TYR A 49 -0.09 10.07 2.11
C TYR A 49 -0.76 10.08 0.74
N GLU A 50 -1.02 11.26 0.21
CA GLU A 50 -1.71 11.44 -1.05
C GLU A 50 -0.84 10.93 -2.22
N GLU A 51 0.46 11.18 -2.19
CA GLU A 51 1.40 10.61 -3.18
C GLU A 51 1.67 9.13 -2.93
N ALA A 52 1.84 8.70 -1.67
CA ALA A 52 1.98 7.28 -1.34
C ALA A 52 0.78 6.46 -1.81
N PHE A 53 -0.44 6.96 -1.60
CA PHE A 53 -1.68 6.33 -2.04
C PHE A 53 -1.73 6.16 -3.55
N LYS A 54 -1.34 7.19 -4.34
CA LYS A 54 -1.27 7.07 -5.80
C LYS A 54 -0.33 5.96 -6.24
N CYS A 55 0.86 5.89 -5.63
CA CYS A 55 1.82 4.83 -5.90
C CYS A 55 1.23 3.44 -5.59
N PHE A 56 0.68 3.22 -4.41
CA PHE A 56 0.11 1.92 -4.05
C PHE A 56 -1.13 1.57 -4.88
N ASN A 57 -1.93 2.56 -5.29
CA ASN A 57 -3.01 2.33 -6.24
C ASN A 57 -2.49 1.86 -7.61
N ASN A 58 -1.42 2.47 -8.12
CA ASN A 58 -0.79 2.01 -9.35
C ASN A 58 -0.16 0.63 -9.19
N ALA A 59 0.34 0.27 -8.00
CA ALA A 59 0.81 -1.08 -7.71
C ALA A 59 -0.31 -2.12 -7.85
N VAL A 60 -1.50 -1.84 -7.29
CA VAL A 60 -2.67 -2.73 -7.43
C VAL A 60 -3.13 -2.84 -8.89
N ILE A 61 -3.05 -1.75 -9.67
CA ILE A 61 -3.39 -1.79 -11.10
C ILE A 61 -2.37 -2.62 -11.89
N ALA A 62 -1.09 -2.50 -11.55
CA ALA A 62 0.00 -3.20 -12.22
C ALA A 62 0.01 -4.71 -11.92
N ASP A 63 -0.30 -5.08 -10.67
CA ASP A 63 -0.46 -6.48 -10.26
C ASP A 63 -1.59 -6.64 -9.22
N PRO A 64 -2.79 -7.05 -9.66
CA PRO A 64 -3.93 -7.32 -8.77
C PRO A 64 -3.78 -8.56 -7.89
N ASN A 65 -2.73 -9.37 -8.06
CA ASN A 65 -2.48 -10.56 -7.25
C ASN A 65 -1.30 -10.36 -6.28
N LEU A 66 -0.86 -9.12 -6.07
CA LEU A 66 0.21 -8.79 -5.12
C LEU A 66 -0.38 -8.33 -3.78
N ALA A 67 -0.32 -9.19 -2.75
CA ALA A 67 -0.86 -8.91 -1.42
C ALA A 67 -0.30 -7.60 -0.83
N ASP A 68 1.00 -7.39 -1.00
CA ASP A 68 1.71 -6.19 -0.56
C ASP A 68 1.12 -4.90 -1.12
N ALA A 69 0.66 -4.89 -2.38
CA ALA A 69 0.09 -3.69 -2.99
C ALA A 69 -1.19 -3.24 -2.25
N TYR A 70 -2.05 -4.20 -1.91
CA TYR A 70 -3.25 -3.95 -1.12
C TYR A 70 -2.90 -3.58 0.32
N TYR A 71 -1.99 -4.30 0.96
CA TYR A 71 -1.54 -4.00 2.33
C TYR A 71 -1.04 -2.55 2.46
N TRP A 72 -0.14 -2.13 1.57
CA TRP A 72 0.41 -0.78 1.62
C TRP A 72 -0.62 0.30 1.31
N ARG A 73 -1.54 0.05 0.37
CA ARG A 73 -2.65 0.99 0.09
C ARG A 73 -3.59 1.10 1.30
N GLY A 74 -3.96 -0.02 1.91
CA GLY A 74 -4.77 -0.07 3.13
C GLY A 74 -4.13 0.67 4.30
N LYS A 75 -2.82 0.47 4.54
CA LYS A 75 -2.08 1.17 5.59
C LYS A 75 -2.11 2.69 5.41
N VAL A 76 -1.94 3.19 4.19
CA VAL A 76 -2.01 4.63 3.91
C VAL A 76 -3.44 5.17 4.04
N LEU A 77 -4.45 4.40 3.64
CA LEU A 77 -5.85 4.76 3.85
C LEU A 77 -6.18 4.96 5.35
N VAL A 78 -5.65 4.11 6.24
CA VAL A 78 -5.76 4.31 7.71
C VAL A 78 -5.11 5.62 8.15
N CYS A 79 -3.92 5.95 7.64
CA CYS A 79 -3.24 7.20 7.96
C CYS A 79 -4.03 8.44 7.49
N ILE A 80 -4.62 8.38 6.30
CA ILE A 80 -5.52 9.42 5.78
C ILE A 80 -6.75 9.55 6.67
N ALA A 81 -7.36 8.43 7.09
CA ALA A 81 -8.50 8.43 7.98
C ALA A 81 -8.17 9.09 9.34
N VAL A 82 -7.05 8.74 9.96
CA VAL A 82 -6.62 9.31 11.25
C VAL A 82 -6.36 10.81 11.12
N ARG A 83 -5.68 11.25 10.05
CA ARG A 83 -5.46 12.67 9.76
C ARG A 83 -6.78 13.42 9.59
N ASN A 84 -7.71 12.86 8.81
CA ASN A 84 -9.01 13.47 8.57
C ASN A 84 -9.83 13.56 9.86
N LYS A 85 -9.87 12.49 10.67
CA LYS A 85 -10.53 12.48 11.97
C LYS A 85 -9.96 13.54 12.91
N SER A 86 -8.63 13.69 12.98
CA SER A 86 -7.96 14.70 13.81
C SER A 86 -8.27 16.14 13.37
N ASN A 87 -8.47 16.36 12.07
CA ASN A 87 -8.78 17.67 11.51
C ASN A 87 -10.30 17.95 11.45
N SER A 88 -11.12 17.09 12.07
CA SER A 88 -12.59 17.15 11.99
C SER A 88 -13.13 17.13 10.56
N ASN A 89 -12.36 16.55 9.62
CA ASN A 89 -12.79 16.37 8.24
C ASN A 89 -13.70 15.14 8.15
N PRO A 90 -14.95 15.28 7.67
CA PRO A 90 -15.83 14.12 7.45
C PRO A 90 -15.22 13.17 6.41
N GLY A 91 -15.77 11.95 6.32
CA GLY A 91 -15.30 10.96 5.35
C GLY A 91 -14.22 9.99 5.87
N TRP A 92 -13.71 10.18 7.10
CA TRP A 92 -12.66 9.32 7.65
C TRP A 92 -13.11 7.86 7.82
N ARG A 93 -14.41 7.60 8.05
CA ARG A 93 -14.93 6.23 8.21
C ARG A 93 -14.87 5.46 6.90
N GLU A 94 -15.12 6.14 5.79
CA GLU A 94 -15.06 5.60 4.43
C GLU A 94 -13.64 5.14 4.10
N TYR A 95 -12.62 5.93 4.47
CA TYR A 95 -11.23 5.52 4.36
C TYR A 95 -10.90 4.27 5.19
N ILE A 96 -11.45 4.13 6.41
CA ILE A 96 -11.28 2.90 7.20
C ILE A 96 -11.98 1.72 6.54
N LEU A 97 -13.18 1.89 5.99
CA LEU A 97 -13.87 0.83 5.26
C LEU A 97 -13.08 0.37 4.03
N MET A 98 -12.54 1.31 3.26
CA MET A 98 -11.65 1.01 2.13
C MET A 98 -10.39 0.28 2.60
N ALA A 99 -9.77 0.72 3.70
CA ALA A 99 -8.60 0.05 4.26
C ALA A 99 -8.90 -1.40 4.67
N THR A 100 -10.01 -1.64 5.37
CA THR A 100 -10.40 -3.01 5.75
C THR A 100 -10.63 -3.91 4.55
N ALA A 101 -11.19 -3.38 3.45
CA ALA A 101 -11.35 -4.13 2.21
C ALA A 101 -10.01 -4.40 1.50
N ASP A 102 -9.04 -3.48 1.58
CA ASP A 102 -7.69 -3.74 1.09
C ASP A 102 -6.99 -4.84 1.89
N PHE A 103 -7.11 -4.83 3.23
CA PHE A 103 -6.58 -5.92 4.04
C PHE A 103 -7.29 -7.25 3.79
N ASP A 104 -8.61 -7.24 3.53
CA ASP A 104 -9.34 -8.44 3.08
C ASP A 104 -8.73 -9.04 1.81
N ASN A 105 -8.39 -8.19 0.82
CA ASN A 105 -7.75 -8.65 -0.41
C ASN A 105 -6.33 -9.17 -0.16
N ALA A 106 -5.53 -8.48 0.65
CA ALA A 106 -4.19 -8.94 1.02
C ALA A 106 -4.24 -10.33 1.68
N ILE A 107 -5.17 -10.56 2.61
CA ILE A 107 -5.38 -11.85 3.29
C ILE A 107 -5.89 -12.93 2.34
N MET A 108 -6.73 -12.57 1.36
CA MET A 108 -7.21 -13.53 0.36
C MET A 108 -6.07 -14.03 -0.56
N ILE A 109 -5.10 -13.16 -0.85
CA ILE A 109 -3.92 -13.49 -1.66
C ILE A 109 -2.88 -14.24 -0.82
N GLU A 110 -2.63 -13.77 0.41
CA GLU A 110 -1.64 -14.31 1.35
C GLU A 110 -2.30 -14.59 2.72
N PRO A 111 -2.83 -15.81 2.93
CA PRO A 111 -3.63 -16.14 4.12
C PRO A 111 -2.87 -16.15 5.46
N ASP A 112 -1.55 -16.06 5.43
CA ASP A 112 -0.64 -15.99 6.58
C ASP A 112 -0.03 -14.60 6.78
N TYR A 113 -0.55 -13.56 6.10
CA TYR A 113 -0.08 -12.18 6.25
C TYR A 113 -0.49 -11.58 7.60
N ALA A 114 0.35 -11.78 8.62
CA ALA A 114 0.12 -11.37 10.01
C ALA A 114 -0.22 -9.89 10.16
N GLU A 115 0.51 -9.01 9.49
CA GLU A 115 0.30 -7.56 9.53
C GLU A 115 -1.05 -7.17 8.91
N ALA A 116 -1.49 -7.81 7.83
CA ALA A 116 -2.79 -7.53 7.24
C ALA A 116 -3.95 -7.83 8.20
N PHE A 117 -3.87 -8.95 8.95
CA PHE A 117 -4.83 -9.24 10.02
C PHE A 117 -4.78 -8.18 11.13
N CYS A 118 -3.57 -7.83 11.58
CA CYS A 118 -3.35 -6.82 12.61
C CYS A 118 -4.01 -5.47 12.24
N PHE A 119 -3.74 -4.95 11.05
CA PHE A 119 -4.30 -3.68 10.60
C PHE A 119 -5.81 -3.76 10.28
N ARG A 120 -6.32 -4.90 9.79
CA ARG A 120 -7.77 -5.11 9.61
C ARG A 120 -8.49 -5.11 10.96
N GLY A 121 -7.93 -5.79 11.96
CA GLY A 121 -8.43 -5.81 13.33
C GLY A 121 -8.49 -4.40 13.93
N SER A 122 -7.43 -3.62 13.75
CA SER A 122 -7.43 -2.19 14.14
C SER A 122 -8.49 -1.37 13.42
N GLY A 123 -8.70 -1.59 12.12
CA GLY A 123 -9.77 -0.96 11.35
C GLY A 123 -11.15 -1.29 11.91
N TYR A 124 -11.40 -2.57 12.22
CA TYR A 124 -12.65 -2.99 12.86
C TYR A 124 -12.83 -2.39 14.26
N HIS A 125 -11.76 -2.27 15.04
CA HIS A 125 -11.82 -1.61 16.35
C HIS A 125 -12.24 -0.14 16.21
N VAL A 126 -11.66 0.58 15.24
CA VAL A 126 -12.02 1.98 14.93
C VAL A 126 -13.47 2.10 14.43
N LEU A 127 -14.00 1.07 13.78
CA LEU A 127 -15.40 0.97 13.37
C LEU A 127 -16.33 0.45 14.47
N GLU A 128 -15.83 0.24 15.70
CA GLU A 128 -16.56 -0.28 16.87
C GLU A 128 -17.07 -1.73 16.70
N ASN A 129 -16.51 -2.47 15.74
CA ASN A 129 -16.76 -3.90 15.57
C ASN A 129 -15.75 -4.71 16.39
N HIS A 130 -15.89 -4.65 17.72
CA HIS A 130 -14.93 -5.25 18.64
C HIS A 130 -14.80 -6.78 18.50
N ALA A 131 -15.88 -7.48 18.14
CA ALA A 131 -15.85 -8.93 17.94
C ALA A 131 -14.95 -9.32 16.76
N LYS A 132 -15.10 -8.66 15.61
CA LYS A 132 -14.21 -8.89 14.46
C LYS A 132 -12.79 -8.43 14.73
N ALA A 133 -12.63 -7.29 15.42
CA ALA A 133 -11.33 -6.78 15.80
C ALA A 133 -10.55 -7.80 16.64
N PHE A 134 -11.19 -8.36 17.67
CA PHE A 134 -10.56 -9.35 18.53
C PHE A 134 -10.15 -10.62 17.76
N ALA A 135 -11.04 -11.16 16.93
CA ALA A 135 -10.76 -12.35 16.12
C ALA A 135 -9.56 -12.15 15.17
N ASP A 136 -9.46 -10.98 14.53
CA ASP A 136 -8.33 -10.64 13.66
C ASP A 136 -7.02 -10.47 14.44
N LEU A 137 -7.07 -9.86 15.64
CA LEU A 137 -5.89 -9.71 16.49
C LEU A 137 -5.42 -11.04 17.07
N GLU A 138 -6.34 -11.95 17.42
CA GLU A 138 -5.99 -13.32 17.79
C GLU A 138 -5.27 -14.02 16.65
N ARG A 139 -5.81 -13.94 15.43
CA ARG A 139 -5.20 -14.53 14.25
C ARG A 139 -3.83 -13.93 13.94
N ALA A 140 -3.69 -12.61 14.04
CA ALA A 140 -2.40 -11.95 13.87
C ALA A 140 -1.38 -12.41 14.92
N CYS A 141 -1.79 -12.59 16.17
CA CYS A 141 -0.92 -13.12 17.23
C CYS A 141 -0.46 -14.56 16.94
N GLU A 142 -1.37 -15.44 16.50
CA GLU A 142 -1.03 -16.81 16.09
C GLU A 142 0.01 -16.84 14.96
N LEU A 143 -0.05 -15.86 14.06
CA LEU A 143 0.87 -15.71 12.93
C LEU A 143 2.18 -14.97 13.28
N GLY A 144 2.36 -14.56 14.54
CA GLY A 144 3.61 -13.96 15.02
C GLY A 144 3.62 -12.43 15.12
N CYS A 145 2.47 -11.75 15.06
CA CYS A 145 2.39 -10.32 15.32
C CYS A 145 2.50 -10.04 16.85
N ASP A 146 3.68 -9.63 17.30
CA ASP A 146 3.94 -9.32 18.72
C ASP A 146 3.00 -8.24 19.28
N TRP A 147 2.70 -7.21 18.48
CA TRP A 147 1.78 -6.15 18.89
C TRP A 147 0.38 -6.69 19.15
N ALA A 148 -0.14 -7.55 18.26
CA ALA A 148 -1.44 -8.16 18.45
C ALA A 148 -1.45 -9.10 19.66
N CYS A 149 -0.37 -9.88 19.87
CA CYS A 149 -0.22 -10.72 21.06
C CYS A 149 -0.25 -9.93 22.36
N SER A 150 0.27 -8.70 22.39
CA SER A 150 0.22 -7.83 23.58
C SER A 150 -1.19 -7.33 23.93
N ILE A 151 -2.14 -7.42 22.99
CA ILE A 151 -3.52 -6.97 23.15
C ILE A 151 -4.46 -8.12 23.56
N VAL A 152 -4.23 -9.32 23.02
CA VAL A 152 -5.14 -10.46 23.20
C VAL A 152 -4.73 -11.43 24.33
N LYS A 153 -3.53 -11.28 24.91
CA LYS A 153 -3.04 -12.07 26.04
C LYS A 153 -3.05 -11.26 27.33
#